data_AF-A0A4Z0YFC8-F1
#
_entry.id   AF-A0A4Z0YFC8-F1
#
_cell.length_a   1.000
_cell.length_b   1.000
_cell.length_c   1.000
_cell.angle_alpha   90.00
_cell.angle_beta   90.00
_cell.angle_gamma   90.00
#
_symmetry.space_group_name_H-M   'P 1'
#
loop_
_entity.id
_entity.type
_entity.pdbx_description
1 polymer ?
#
loop_
_entity_poly.entity_id
_entity_poly.type
_entity_poly.pdbx_seq_one_letter_code
_entity_poly.pdbx_strand_id
1 'polypeptide(L)'
;RYLCAIPVIEPLPAPNKTATELAKAEEARELARASAHGWDLINELDGTCLYYMSGWWSYRFCYGQDVVQFHAIASSVKSGPPMRDVNTAEYVLGRVPDPHIASRPSRRGQQHQHHQQQQHQQQREQQREQTNQGTPPTAAAAAAAAAPAPPNTDLQVKGDQRYLVQRMGDGTVCDLTGRERTIEIQYHCSPESTQDRIGWIKEITTCSYLMMVNTPRLCVDVAFQPPKEERANIISCRAIVSESGQAEWHARKTLEAQAAMVGRAKEAAKSPVVIGGVVVGGRQMLGHGEDGKEAPKLSPPRDFRSGSGGGLEKLVEIIASAAGKDEGGEVNMMTEEQLQELDISPEIIENMRKEIQKLAGDKGWQLKMIDLGGNNRELVGIVEDDEESENDAEAKGGEGGKAGEGKAGGKDKGEGSEEQFFQEEL
;
A
#
# COMPACT_ATOMS: atom_id res chain seq x y z
N ARG A 1 -4.90 -16.81 -40.72
CA ARG A 1 -4.19 -15.60 -41.20
C ARG A 1 -5.03 -14.39 -40.80
N TYR A 2 -4.44 -13.24 -40.49
CA TYR A 2 -5.16 -12.01 -40.14
C TYR A 2 -4.63 -10.85 -40.98
N LEU A 3 -5.51 -9.94 -41.36
CA LEU A 3 -5.16 -8.65 -41.94
C LEU A 3 -5.34 -7.60 -40.85
N CYS A 4 -4.24 -6.98 -40.44
CA CYS A 4 -4.26 -5.91 -39.45
C CYS A 4 -3.99 -4.56 -40.11
N ALA A 5 -4.73 -3.54 -39.71
CA ALA A 5 -4.48 -2.15 -40.05
C ALA A 5 -3.86 -1.46 -38.83
N ILE A 6 -2.63 -0.96 -39.00
CA ILE A 6 -1.92 -0.16 -38.00
C ILE A 6 -2.20 1.31 -38.33
N PRO A 7 -2.68 2.12 -37.37
CA PRO A 7 -2.90 3.55 -37.60
C PRO A 7 -1.56 4.26 -37.84
N VAL A 8 -1.50 5.07 -38.89
CA VAL A 8 -0.34 5.92 -39.20
C VAL A 8 -0.47 7.21 -38.41
N ILE A 9 0.49 7.49 -37.55
CA ILE A 9 0.58 8.74 -36.79
C ILE A 9 1.43 9.71 -37.60
N GLU A 10 0.92 10.91 -37.85
CA GLU A 10 1.70 11.95 -38.55
C GLU A 10 2.95 12.30 -37.73
N PRO A 11 4.16 12.26 -38.33
CA PRO A 11 5.37 12.63 -37.62
C PRO A 11 5.31 14.12 -37.28
N LEU A 12 5.72 14.47 -36.05
CA LEU A 12 5.83 15.85 -35.63
C LEU A 12 6.74 16.63 -36.59
N PRO A 13 6.40 17.89 -36.92
CA PRO A 13 7.22 18.72 -37.80
C PRO A 13 8.64 18.90 -37.25
N ALA A 14 9.61 19.06 -38.13
CA ALA A 14 11.01 19.21 -37.75
C ALA A 14 11.19 20.35 -36.73
N PRO A 15 11.89 20.12 -35.61
CA PRO A 15 12.00 21.12 -34.56
C PRO A 15 12.83 22.33 -35.02
N ASN A 16 12.25 23.53 -34.92
CA ASN A 16 12.97 24.79 -35.14
C ASN A 16 13.95 25.02 -33.99
N LYS A 17 15.26 25.16 -34.28
CA LYS A 17 16.32 25.31 -33.26
C LYS A 17 16.02 26.40 -32.21
N THR A 18 15.52 27.56 -32.65
CA THR A 18 15.13 28.67 -31.77
C THR A 18 13.95 28.34 -30.87
N ALA A 19 12.97 27.58 -31.38
CA ALA A 19 11.83 27.11 -30.59
C ALA A 19 12.27 26.04 -29.58
N THR A 20 13.25 25.21 -29.93
CA THR A 20 13.83 24.20 -29.03
C THR A 20 14.55 24.82 -27.85
N GLU A 21 15.37 25.86 -28.07
CA GLU A 21 16.09 26.53 -26.98
C GLU A 21 15.14 27.32 -26.07
N LEU A 22 14.09 27.95 -26.63
CA LEU A 22 13.05 28.59 -25.85
C LEU A 22 12.28 27.58 -24.99
N ALA A 23 11.90 26.45 -25.56
CA ALA A 23 11.19 25.38 -24.85
C ALA A 23 12.03 24.81 -23.69
N LYS A 24 13.34 24.59 -23.90
CA LYS A 24 14.24 24.17 -22.81
C LYS A 24 14.35 25.21 -21.70
N ALA A 25 14.41 26.50 -22.05
CA ALA A 25 14.47 27.57 -21.05
C ALA A 25 13.16 27.66 -20.24
N GLU A 26 12.02 27.49 -20.89
CA GLU A 26 10.71 27.41 -20.23
C GLU A 26 10.60 26.17 -19.34
N GLU A 27 11.01 25.01 -19.83
CA GLU A 27 11.04 23.77 -19.05
C GLU A 27 11.94 23.91 -17.81
N ALA A 28 13.14 24.47 -17.94
CA ALA A 28 14.03 24.71 -16.81
C ALA A 28 13.41 25.66 -15.78
N ARG A 29 12.68 26.67 -16.23
CA ARG A 29 11.94 27.59 -15.35
C ARG A 29 10.81 26.89 -14.62
N GLU A 30 10.05 26.05 -15.32
CA GLU A 30 8.96 25.26 -14.74
C GLU A 30 9.48 24.20 -13.77
N LEU A 31 10.62 23.58 -14.04
CA LEU A 31 11.29 22.65 -13.11
C LEU A 31 11.74 23.37 -11.83
N ALA A 32 12.31 24.57 -11.94
CA ALA A 32 12.70 25.36 -10.78
C ALA A 32 11.49 25.79 -9.94
N ARG A 33 10.39 26.22 -10.59
CA ARG A 33 9.12 26.54 -9.93
C ARG A 33 8.54 25.32 -9.21
N ALA A 34 8.46 24.18 -9.91
CA ALA A 34 7.94 22.94 -9.36
C ALA A 34 8.78 22.45 -8.18
N SER A 35 10.10 22.56 -8.25
CA SER A 35 11.00 22.20 -7.14
C SER A 35 10.72 23.06 -5.90
N ALA A 36 10.68 24.39 -6.03
CA ALA A 36 10.41 25.28 -4.91
C ALA A 36 9.03 25.03 -4.29
N HIS A 37 7.98 25.03 -5.13
CA HIS A 37 6.61 24.82 -4.69
C HIS A 37 6.40 23.41 -4.10
N GLY A 38 7.05 22.40 -4.66
CA GLY A 38 7.04 21.04 -4.14
C GLY A 38 7.59 20.95 -2.72
N TRP A 39 8.71 21.61 -2.43
CA TRP A 39 9.25 21.65 -1.07
C TRP A 39 8.38 22.44 -0.10
N ASP A 40 7.73 23.53 -0.54
CA ASP A 40 6.75 24.24 0.28
C ASP A 40 5.58 23.34 0.69
N LEU A 41 5.06 22.52 -0.23
CA LEU A 41 3.98 21.55 0.03
C LEU A 41 4.42 20.44 1.01
N ILE A 42 5.66 19.97 0.89
CA ILE A 42 6.20 18.91 1.76
C ILE A 42 6.54 19.45 3.15
N ASN A 43 6.95 20.71 3.26
CA ASN A 43 7.24 21.33 4.55
C ASN A 43 6.03 21.39 5.49
N GLU A 44 4.80 21.24 4.98
CA GLU A 44 3.60 21.07 5.82
C GLU A 44 3.58 19.75 6.61
N LEU A 45 4.41 18.77 6.28
CA LEU A 45 4.58 17.54 7.06
C LEU A 45 5.42 17.75 8.33
N ASP A 46 5.93 18.96 8.59
CA ASP A 46 6.76 19.22 9.77
C ASP A 46 6.11 18.78 11.08
N GLY A 47 6.88 18.10 11.91
CA GLY A 47 6.41 17.46 13.14
C GLY A 47 5.54 16.21 12.96
N THR A 48 5.27 15.76 11.73
CA THR A 48 4.53 14.52 11.46
C THR A 48 5.49 13.34 11.32
N CYS A 49 5.14 12.23 11.98
CA CYS A 49 5.87 10.97 11.90
C CYS A 49 5.05 9.91 11.17
N LEU A 50 5.67 9.30 10.15
CA LEU A 50 5.13 8.19 9.38
C LEU A 50 5.74 6.88 9.85
N TYR A 51 4.95 5.81 9.82
CA TYR A 51 5.36 4.49 10.29
C TYR A 51 5.14 3.44 9.20
N TYR A 52 6.03 2.47 9.15
CA TYR A 52 5.95 1.35 8.21
C TYR A 52 6.50 0.08 8.84
N MET A 53 5.80 -1.02 8.65
CA MET A 53 6.21 -2.33 9.13
C MET A 53 6.45 -3.24 7.93
N SER A 54 7.60 -3.90 7.91
CA SER A 54 7.97 -4.84 6.85
C SER A 54 8.75 -6.00 7.45
N GLY A 55 8.05 -7.14 7.56
CA GLY A 55 8.58 -8.34 8.20
C GLY A 55 9.06 -8.06 9.63
N TRP A 56 10.33 -8.37 9.88
CA TRP A 56 10.98 -8.22 11.19
C TRP A 56 11.20 -6.76 11.62
N TRP A 57 11.28 -5.82 10.67
CA TRP A 57 11.64 -4.43 10.96
C TRP A 57 10.44 -3.48 10.95
N SER A 58 10.47 -2.54 11.87
CA SER A 58 9.60 -1.36 11.89
C SER A 58 10.42 -0.10 11.63
N TYR A 59 9.81 0.84 10.93
CA TYR A 59 10.44 2.08 10.50
C TYR A 59 9.60 3.26 10.94
N ARG A 60 10.26 4.31 11.43
CA ARG A 60 9.69 5.61 11.74
C ARG A 60 10.43 6.66 10.93
N PHE A 61 9.69 7.47 10.20
CA PHE A 61 10.20 8.64 9.51
C PHE A 61 9.50 9.88 10.06
N CYS A 62 10.22 10.72 10.77
CA CYS A 62 9.71 12.01 11.23
C CYS A 62 10.28 13.10 10.33
N TYR A 63 9.40 13.81 9.62
CA TYR A 63 9.83 14.87 8.72
C TYR A 63 10.61 15.94 9.49
N GLY A 64 11.71 16.43 8.91
CA GLY A 64 12.57 17.41 9.55
C GLY A 64 13.47 16.88 10.69
N GLN A 65 13.41 15.59 11.03
CA GLN A 65 14.15 15.03 12.17
C GLN A 65 15.06 13.86 11.77
N ASP A 66 14.52 12.65 11.76
CA ASP A 66 15.29 11.42 11.58
C ASP A 66 14.45 10.31 10.93
N VAL A 67 15.17 9.34 10.38
CA VAL A 67 14.61 8.04 10.01
C VAL A 67 15.22 6.99 10.93
N VAL A 68 14.37 6.19 11.55
CA VAL A 68 14.77 5.16 12.53
C VAL A 68 14.20 3.81 12.13
N GLN A 69 15.05 2.79 12.22
CA GLN A 69 14.72 1.38 12.15
C GLN A 69 14.75 0.77 13.55
N PHE A 70 13.72 0.00 13.92
CA PHE A 70 13.55 -0.58 15.24
C PHE A 70 12.64 -1.82 15.21
N HIS A 71 12.55 -2.57 16.32
CA HIS A 71 11.53 -3.62 16.48
C HIS A 71 10.34 -3.11 17.28
N ALA A 72 9.13 -3.34 16.78
CA ALA A 72 7.90 -2.95 17.46
C ALA A 72 7.41 -4.02 18.44
N ILE A 73 6.83 -3.60 19.55
CA ILE A 73 6.19 -4.51 20.52
C ILE A 73 4.84 -4.97 19.96
N ALA A 74 4.60 -6.29 19.94
CA ALA A 74 3.39 -6.92 19.38
C ALA A 74 2.06 -6.38 19.98
N SER A 75 2.07 -5.91 21.22
CA SER A 75 0.87 -5.39 21.92
C SER A 75 0.42 -3.98 21.47
N SER A 76 1.24 -3.26 20.69
CA SER A 76 0.98 -1.85 20.36
C SER A 76 -0.09 -1.61 19.27
N VAL A 77 -0.60 -2.67 18.63
CA VAL A 77 -1.42 -2.55 17.41
C VAL A 77 -2.90 -2.19 17.67
N LYS A 78 -3.37 -2.15 18.92
CA LYS A 78 -4.81 -1.92 19.19
C LYS A 78 -5.30 -0.49 19.02
N SER A 79 -4.45 0.55 18.93
CA SER A 79 -4.92 1.93 18.63
C SER A 79 -3.85 3.01 18.38
N GLY A 80 -2.56 2.68 18.19
CA GLY A 80 -1.50 3.71 18.09
C GLY A 80 -0.37 3.38 17.12
N PRO A 81 0.57 4.33 16.91
CA PRO A 81 1.77 4.05 16.14
C PRO A 81 2.61 2.95 16.82
N PRO A 82 3.32 2.12 16.04
CA PRO A 82 4.12 1.03 16.59
C PRO A 82 5.16 1.56 17.57
N MET A 83 5.16 0.98 18.77
CA MET A 83 6.08 1.39 19.84
C MET A 83 7.33 0.52 19.84
N ARG A 84 8.49 1.16 20.01
CA ARG A 84 9.79 0.48 20.07
C ARG A 84 9.89 -0.46 21.27
N ASP A 85 10.41 -1.66 21.03
CA ASP A 85 10.87 -2.57 22.05
C ASP A 85 12.22 -2.10 22.61
N VAL A 86 12.22 -1.76 23.90
CA VAL A 86 13.39 -1.25 24.63
C VAL A 86 14.51 -2.28 24.72
N ASN A 87 14.19 -3.58 24.65
CA ASN A 87 15.16 -4.67 24.76
C ASN A 87 15.92 -4.91 23.46
N THR A 88 15.51 -4.26 22.37
CA THR A 88 16.08 -4.46 21.04
C THR A 88 16.86 -3.24 20.57
N ALA A 89 17.76 -3.48 19.61
CA ALA A 89 18.58 -2.42 19.04
C ALA A 89 17.75 -1.46 18.18
N GLU A 90 18.14 -0.19 18.20
CA GLU A 90 17.61 0.88 17.37
C GLU A 90 18.71 1.41 16.45
N TYR A 91 18.38 1.60 15.17
CA TYR A 91 19.31 2.13 14.18
C TYR A 91 18.75 3.38 13.52
N VAL A 92 19.46 4.49 13.68
CA VAL A 92 19.16 5.72 12.94
C VAL A 92 19.73 5.59 11.53
N LEU A 93 18.88 5.67 10.52
CA LEU A 93 19.26 5.52 9.11
C LEU A 93 19.77 6.85 8.52
N GLY A 94 19.31 7.97 9.09
CA GLY A 94 19.81 9.30 8.78
C GLY A 94 19.13 10.35 9.66
N ARG A 95 19.79 11.50 9.81
CA ARG A 95 19.32 12.67 10.53
C ARG A 95 19.32 13.89 9.61
N VAL A 96 18.43 14.84 9.88
CA VAL A 96 18.51 16.13 9.22
C VAL A 96 19.73 16.88 9.79
N PRO A 97 20.63 17.38 8.93
CA PRO A 97 21.77 18.18 9.37
C PRO A 97 21.31 19.36 10.22
N ASP A 98 21.76 19.42 11.48
CA ASP A 98 21.50 20.57 12.34
C ASP A 98 22.21 21.80 11.73
N PRO A 99 21.48 22.89 11.40
CA PRO A 99 22.10 24.12 10.87
C PRO A 99 23.18 24.71 11.80
N HIS A 100 23.13 24.41 13.10
CA HIS A 100 24.15 24.80 14.09
C HIS A 100 25.39 23.89 14.10
N ILE A 101 25.31 22.66 13.59
CA ILE A 101 26.44 21.72 13.51
C ILE A 101 27.11 21.76 12.13
N ALA A 102 26.33 22.02 11.07
CA ALA A 102 26.82 22.13 9.69
C ALA A 102 27.84 23.27 9.46
N SER A 103 27.98 24.18 10.42
CA SER A 103 28.94 25.29 10.41
C SER A 103 30.28 24.98 11.09
N ARG A 104 30.52 23.74 11.56
CA ARG A 104 31.86 23.31 12.03
C ARG A 104 32.68 22.76 10.85
N PRO A 105 33.70 23.49 10.34
CA PRO A 105 34.55 22.95 9.28
C PRO A 105 35.37 21.78 9.81
N SER A 106 35.22 20.62 9.16
CA SER A 106 36.10 19.47 9.38
C SER A 106 37.53 19.83 8.94
N ARG A 107 38.46 19.86 9.90
CA ARG A 107 39.86 20.29 9.73
C ARG A 107 40.71 19.44 8.76
N ARG A 108 40.14 18.45 8.05
CA ARG A 108 40.91 17.53 7.19
C ARG A 108 40.91 17.86 5.69
N GLY A 109 40.17 18.86 5.21
CA GLY A 109 40.06 19.18 3.77
C GLY A 109 40.72 20.49 3.29
N GLN A 110 41.27 21.32 4.18
CA GLN A 110 41.56 22.74 3.85
C GLN A 110 42.79 23.00 2.97
N GLN A 111 43.64 22.01 2.65
CA GLN A 111 44.86 22.29 1.88
C GLN A 111 44.71 22.20 0.36
N HIS A 112 43.64 21.62 -0.19
CA HIS A 112 43.49 21.49 -1.66
C HIS A 112 42.54 22.49 -2.33
N GLN A 113 41.64 23.15 -1.61
CA GLN A 113 40.66 24.09 -2.22
C GLN A 113 41.19 25.52 -2.41
N HIS A 114 42.19 25.95 -1.62
CA HIS A 114 42.65 27.35 -1.64
C HIS A 114 43.41 27.74 -2.93
N HIS A 115 43.95 26.78 -3.68
CA HIS A 115 44.73 27.06 -4.90
C HIS A 115 43.86 27.13 -6.18
N GLN A 116 42.69 26.48 -6.21
CA GLN A 116 41.78 26.51 -7.37
C GLN A 116 40.81 27.70 -7.36
N GLN A 117 40.48 28.27 -6.19
CA GLN A 117 39.59 29.43 -6.09
C GLN A 117 40.24 30.74 -6.55
N GLN A 118 41.55 30.92 -6.37
CA GLN A 118 42.24 32.13 -6.82
C GLN A 118 42.32 32.23 -8.35
N GLN A 119 42.39 31.11 -9.07
CA GLN A 119 42.44 31.11 -10.54
C GLN A 119 41.08 31.44 -11.19
N HIS A 120 39.96 31.03 -10.57
CA HIS A 120 38.62 31.35 -11.08
C HIS A 120 38.19 32.80 -10.79
N GLN A 121 38.73 33.42 -9.74
CA GLN A 121 38.38 34.80 -9.37
C GLN A 121 39.00 35.81 -10.36
N GLN A 122 40.22 35.57 -10.82
CA GLN A 122 40.88 36.41 -11.84
C GLN A 122 40.19 36.33 -13.22
N GLN A 123 39.62 35.18 -13.59
CA GLN A 123 38.87 35.03 -14.84
C GLN A 123 37.50 35.73 -14.79
N ARG A 124 36.86 35.79 -13.62
CA ARG A 124 35.58 36.49 -13.41
C ARG A 124 35.71 38.01 -13.39
N GLU A 125 36.85 38.54 -12.93
CA GLU A 125 37.12 39.97 -12.95
C GLU A 125 37.38 40.50 -14.37
N GLN A 126 38.06 39.72 -15.23
CA GLN A 126 38.28 40.09 -16.63
C GLN A 126 37.01 40.07 -17.50
N GLN A 127 35.99 39.25 -17.15
CA GLN A 127 34.70 39.24 -17.86
C GLN A 127 33.74 40.34 -17.42
N ARG A 128 33.98 40.99 -16.28
CA ARG A 128 33.13 42.08 -15.76
C ARG A 128 33.41 43.45 -16.37
N GLU A 129 34.50 43.62 -17.11
CA GLU A 129 34.84 44.89 -17.76
C GLU A 129 34.23 45.07 -19.17
N GLN A 130 33.45 44.11 -19.70
CA GLN A 130 32.91 44.19 -21.07
C GLN A 130 31.37 44.25 -21.22
N THR A 131 30.59 44.20 -20.13
CA THR A 131 29.12 44.24 -20.23
C THR A 131 28.51 45.33 -19.35
N ASN A 132 28.81 46.58 -19.69
CA ASN A 132 28.01 47.73 -19.27
C ASN A 132 27.04 48.11 -20.41
N GLN A 133 25.78 47.68 -20.29
CA GLN A 133 24.62 48.39 -20.82
C GLN A 133 23.30 47.83 -20.26
N GLY A 134 22.79 48.55 -19.25
CA GLY A 134 21.39 48.82 -18.91
C GLY A 134 20.28 47.78 -19.11
N THR A 135 19.79 47.24 -17.99
CA THR A 135 18.37 46.84 -17.81
C THR A 135 17.96 47.09 -16.35
N PRO A 136 16.77 47.65 -16.05
CA PRO A 136 16.40 48.07 -14.68
C PRO A 136 16.04 46.88 -13.76
N PRO A 137 16.15 47.04 -12.42
CA PRO A 137 15.95 45.96 -11.46
C PRO A 137 14.48 45.87 -11.06
N THR A 138 13.67 45.12 -11.79
CA THR A 138 12.31 44.78 -11.33
C THR A 138 11.97 43.34 -11.69
N ALA A 139 12.37 42.40 -10.82
CA ALA A 139 11.79 41.06 -10.64
C ALA A 139 12.56 40.16 -9.65
N ALA A 140 13.72 40.57 -9.14
CA ALA A 140 14.56 39.71 -8.28
C ALA A 140 14.31 39.86 -6.76
N ALA A 141 13.34 40.65 -6.32
CA ALA A 141 13.12 40.96 -4.91
C ALA A 141 11.82 40.37 -4.31
N ALA A 142 11.16 39.43 -5.00
CA ALA A 142 9.89 38.84 -4.54
C ALA A 142 9.96 37.34 -4.19
N ALA A 143 11.15 36.76 -4.02
CA ALA A 143 11.33 35.36 -3.61
C ALA A 143 11.81 35.22 -2.15
N ALA A 144 11.58 36.22 -1.30
CA ALA A 144 11.94 36.20 0.11
C ALA A 144 10.71 35.92 0.99
N ALA A 145 10.14 34.71 0.88
CA ALA A 145 9.20 34.16 1.86
C ALA A 145 8.94 32.64 1.68
N ALA A 146 9.84 31.88 1.06
CA ALA A 146 9.76 30.41 1.03
C ALA A 146 10.68 29.84 2.10
N ALA A 147 10.21 28.84 2.85
CA ALA A 147 11.05 28.12 3.80
C ALA A 147 12.23 27.49 3.03
N PRO A 148 13.48 27.57 3.55
CA PRO A 148 14.61 26.98 2.84
C PRO A 148 14.39 25.47 2.70
N ALA A 149 14.49 24.96 1.47
CA ALA A 149 14.45 23.52 1.22
C ALA A 149 15.47 22.82 2.14
N PRO A 150 15.16 21.62 2.68
CA PRO A 150 16.07 20.90 3.55
C PRO A 150 17.44 20.72 2.87
N PRO A 151 18.56 20.70 3.62
CA PRO A 151 19.87 20.45 3.04
C PRO A 151 19.90 19.08 2.33
N ASN A 152 20.61 19.01 1.20
CA ASN A 152 20.71 17.83 0.32
C ASN A 152 19.38 17.39 -0.31
N THR A 153 18.62 18.35 -0.83
CA THR A 153 17.39 18.13 -1.59
C THR A 153 17.57 18.39 -3.07
N ASP A 154 16.83 17.64 -3.89
CA ASP A 154 16.86 17.76 -5.34
C ASP A 154 15.51 17.34 -5.95
N LEU A 155 15.20 17.84 -7.14
CA LEU A 155 14.08 17.35 -7.95
C LEU A 155 14.64 16.40 -9.01
N GLN A 156 14.16 15.16 -9.00
CA GLN A 156 14.60 14.13 -9.92
C GLN A 156 13.52 13.84 -10.96
N VAL A 157 13.97 13.55 -12.18
CA VAL A 157 13.13 13.22 -13.33
C VAL A 157 13.46 11.81 -13.80
N LYS A 158 12.48 10.91 -13.75
CA LYS A 158 12.62 9.52 -14.22
C LYS A 158 11.55 9.24 -15.26
N GLY A 159 11.94 9.26 -16.53
CA GLY A 159 11.00 9.24 -17.64
C GLY A 159 10.09 10.46 -17.57
N ASP A 160 8.78 10.24 -17.56
CA ASP A 160 7.77 11.31 -17.49
C ASP A 160 7.34 11.63 -16.05
N GLN A 161 7.87 10.93 -15.04
CA GLN A 161 7.53 11.18 -13.64
C GLN A 161 8.60 12.03 -12.96
N ARG A 162 8.14 13.06 -12.24
CA ARG A 162 8.98 13.93 -11.42
C ARG A 162 8.68 13.67 -9.95
N TYR A 163 9.72 13.69 -9.12
CA TYR A 163 9.60 13.49 -7.68
C TYR A 163 10.69 14.24 -6.93
N LEU A 164 10.44 14.53 -5.66
CA LEU A 164 11.40 15.20 -4.81
C LEU A 164 12.27 14.17 -4.09
N VAL A 165 13.55 14.48 -3.93
CA VAL A 165 14.51 13.63 -3.26
C VAL A 165 15.18 14.38 -2.13
N GLN A 166 15.25 13.74 -0.97
CA GLN A 166 16.01 14.21 0.18
C GLN A 166 17.02 13.15 0.58
N ARG A 167 18.29 13.55 0.70
CA ARG A 167 19.36 12.66 1.16
C ARG A 167 19.70 13.00 2.61
N MET A 168 19.58 12.02 3.50
CA MET A 168 19.92 12.14 4.92
C MET A 168 21.13 11.27 5.25
N GLY A 169 22.08 11.87 5.98
CA GLY A 169 23.31 11.22 6.44
C GLY A 169 23.37 11.16 7.96
N ASP A 170 24.57 10.99 8.52
CA ASP A 170 24.81 11.01 9.96
C ASP A 170 23.95 9.99 10.73
N GLY A 171 23.74 8.79 10.16
CA GLY A 171 23.07 7.66 10.81
C GLY A 171 23.95 6.97 11.86
N THR A 172 23.44 5.91 12.49
CA THR A 172 24.25 5.06 13.38
C THR A 172 25.35 4.38 12.58
N VAL A 173 26.53 4.22 13.19
CA VAL A 173 27.67 3.53 12.57
C VAL A 173 27.29 2.07 12.29
N CYS A 174 27.52 1.66 11.05
CA CYS A 174 27.35 0.29 10.58
C CYS A 174 28.48 -0.58 11.13
N ASP A 175 28.12 -1.69 11.75
CA ASP A 175 29.03 -2.73 12.23
C ASP A 175 29.74 -3.45 11.07
N LEU A 176 29.04 -3.67 9.95
CA LEU A 176 29.58 -4.36 8.77
C LEU A 176 30.58 -3.51 7.97
N THR A 177 30.28 -2.23 7.77
CA THR A 177 31.08 -1.35 6.88
C THR A 177 31.94 -0.34 7.64
N GLY A 178 31.68 -0.13 8.93
CA GLY A 178 32.31 0.92 9.74
C GLY A 178 31.91 2.35 9.35
N ARG A 179 30.98 2.52 8.40
CA ARG A 179 30.49 3.83 7.93
C ARG A 179 29.12 4.12 8.52
N GLU A 180 28.79 5.40 8.64
CA GLU A 180 27.46 5.82 9.08
C GLU A 180 26.40 5.41 8.06
N ARG A 181 25.24 4.96 8.57
CA ARG A 181 24.08 4.66 7.73
C ARG A 181 23.62 5.94 7.01
N THR A 182 23.11 5.75 5.79
CA THR A 182 22.57 6.84 4.95
C THR A 182 21.26 6.42 4.33
N ILE A 183 20.39 7.39 4.07
CA ILE A 183 19.09 7.14 3.45
C ILE A 183 18.72 8.19 2.41
N GLU A 184 18.20 7.74 1.28
CA GLU A 184 17.55 8.57 0.27
C GLU A 184 16.03 8.43 0.39
N ILE A 185 15.32 9.54 0.53
CA ILE A 185 13.87 9.59 0.63
C ILE A 185 13.33 10.19 -0.66
N GLN A 186 12.41 9.49 -1.31
CA GLN A 186 11.75 9.92 -2.54
C GLN A 186 10.28 10.21 -2.26
N TYR A 187 9.84 11.44 -2.47
CA TYR A 187 8.45 11.86 -2.29
C TYR A 187 7.72 11.82 -3.63
N HIS A 188 6.70 10.97 -3.71
CA HIS A 188 5.87 10.78 -4.90
C HIS A 188 4.44 11.25 -4.64
N CYS A 189 3.82 11.86 -5.67
CA CYS A 189 2.39 12.14 -5.66
C CYS A 189 1.61 10.81 -5.72
N SER A 190 0.69 10.62 -4.78
CA SER A 190 -0.27 9.52 -4.79
C SER A 190 -1.69 10.07 -4.77
N PRO A 191 -2.37 10.20 -5.93
CA PRO A 191 -3.72 10.78 -6.00
C PRO A 191 -4.79 9.87 -5.40
N GLU A 192 -4.52 8.57 -5.26
CA GLU A 192 -5.44 7.59 -4.68
C GLU A 192 -5.44 7.59 -3.14
N SER A 193 -4.42 8.20 -2.52
CA SER A 193 -4.29 8.24 -1.07
C SER A 193 -4.76 9.58 -0.52
N THR A 194 -5.47 9.56 0.61
CA THR A 194 -5.88 10.77 1.33
C THR A 194 -4.93 11.16 2.46
N GLN A 195 -3.95 10.30 2.78
CA GLN A 195 -3.03 10.47 3.89
C GLN A 195 -1.59 10.24 3.43
N ASP A 196 -0.66 10.91 4.10
CA ASP A 196 0.78 10.71 3.92
C ASP A 196 1.17 9.33 4.47
N ARG A 197 1.84 8.49 3.67
CA ARG A 197 2.31 7.17 4.10
C ARG A 197 3.61 6.77 3.43
N ILE A 198 4.38 5.93 4.11
CA ILE A 198 5.55 5.27 3.49
C ILE A 198 5.01 4.19 2.55
N GLY A 199 5.39 4.24 1.27
CA GLY A 199 5.03 3.22 0.29
C GLY A 199 5.87 1.95 0.48
N TRP A 200 7.19 2.12 0.56
CA TRP A 200 8.14 1.05 0.87
C TRP A 200 9.48 1.62 1.32
N ILE A 201 10.28 0.77 1.94
CA ILE A 201 11.68 1.02 2.25
C ILE A 201 12.48 -0.23 1.94
N LYS A 202 13.67 -0.05 1.36
CA LYS A 202 14.60 -1.15 1.10
C LYS A 202 16.04 -0.71 1.34
N GLU A 203 16.87 -1.67 1.72
CA GLU A 203 18.32 -1.50 1.75
C GLU A 203 18.87 -1.77 0.35
N ILE A 204 19.42 -0.74 -0.31
CA ILE A 204 19.93 -0.86 -1.68
C ILE A 204 21.35 -1.43 -1.71
N THR A 205 22.15 -1.08 -0.70
CA THR A 205 23.49 -1.61 -0.44
C THR A 205 23.69 -1.61 1.07
N THR A 206 24.65 -2.37 1.59
CA THR A 206 24.86 -2.50 3.04
C THR A 206 24.93 -1.15 3.75
N CYS A 207 24.01 -0.91 4.68
CA CYS A 207 23.87 0.34 5.44
C CYS A 207 23.53 1.59 4.60
N SER A 208 22.94 1.41 3.43
CA SER A 208 22.39 2.47 2.58
C SER A 208 20.97 2.13 2.15
N TYR A 209 20.04 3.03 2.48
CA TYR A 209 18.61 2.78 2.38
C TYR A 209 17.94 3.70 1.35
N LEU A 210 16.84 3.22 0.79
CA LEU A 210 15.96 3.97 -0.10
C LEU A 210 14.53 3.85 0.40
N MET A 211 13.88 4.97 0.68
CA MET A 211 12.49 5.05 1.12
C MET A 211 11.66 5.80 0.09
N MET A 212 10.47 5.28 -0.22
CA MET A 212 9.46 5.97 -1.01
C MET A 212 8.32 6.42 -0.11
N VAL A 213 8.02 7.71 -0.11
CA VAL A 213 6.90 8.32 0.61
C VAL A 213 5.84 8.75 -0.40
N ASN A 214 4.61 8.27 -0.18
CA ASN A 214 3.45 8.63 -0.96
C ASN A 214 2.71 9.75 -0.24
N THR A 215 2.50 10.88 -0.92
CA THR A 215 1.81 12.03 -0.36
C THR A 215 0.82 12.62 -1.36
N PRO A 216 -0.42 12.94 -0.95
CA PRO A 216 -1.36 13.66 -1.80
C PRO A 216 -0.98 15.14 -2.00
N ARG A 217 -0.12 15.71 -1.15
CA ARG A 217 0.20 17.16 -1.19
C ARG A 217 0.90 17.56 -2.46
N LEU A 218 1.84 16.74 -2.93
CA LEU A 218 2.54 16.97 -4.19
C LEU A 218 1.60 16.94 -5.40
N CYS A 219 0.45 16.28 -5.30
CA CYS A 219 -0.51 16.18 -6.40
C CYS A 219 -1.22 17.51 -6.72
N VAL A 220 -1.13 18.51 -5.84
CA VAL A 220 -1.61 19.87 -6.08
C VAL A 220 -0.89 20.50 -7.27
N ASP A 221 0.41 20.20 -7.44
CA ASP A 221 1.17 20.64 -8.60
C ASP A 221 1.10 19.60 -9.72
N VAL A 222 0.68 20.03 -10.90
CA VAL A 222 0.62 19.19 -12.10
C VAL A 222 1.98 18.61 -12.49
N ALA A 223 3.08 19.24 -12.07
CA ALA A 223 4.43 18.77 -12.37
C ALA A 223 4.78 17.44 -11.68
N PHE A 224 4.13 17.10 -10.55
CA PHE A 224 4.39 15.84 -9.82
C PHE A 224 3.33 14.77 -10.07
N GLN A 225 2.22 15.10 -10.74
CA GLN A 225 1.20 14.11 -11.03
C GLN A 225 1.77 13.00 -11.92
N PRO A 226 1.42 11.73 -11.65
CA PRO A 226 1.86 10.64 -12.50
C PRO A 226 1.37 10.85 -13.94
N PRO A 227 2.19 10.50 -14.95
CA PRO A 227 1.78 10.62 -16.34
C PRO A 227 0.51 9.80 -16.55
N LYS A 228 -0.46 10.39 -17.27
CA LYS A 228 -1.66 9.65 -17.66
C LYS A 228 -1.23 8.53 -18.57
N GLU A 229 -1.64 7.31 -18.28
CA GLU A 229 -1.39 6.18 -19.16
C GLU A 229 -1.97 6.49 -20.55
N GLU A 230 -1.08 6.82 -21.49
CA GLU A 230 -1.47 6.99 -22.88
C GLU A 230 -1.83 5.62 -23.43
N ARG A 231 -3.12 5.37 -23.59
CA ARG A 231 -3.59 4.11 -24.18
C ARG A 231 -3.00 3.99 -25.58
N ALA A 232 -2.39 2.84 -25.85
CA ALA A 232 -1.84 2.52 -27.16
C ALA A 232 -2.91 2.71 -28.26
N ASN A 233 -2.47 3.21 -29.41
CA ASN A 233 -3.36 3.33 -30.57
C ASN A 233 -3.91 1.95 -30.96
N ILE A 234 -5.21 1.88 -31.18
CA ILE A 234 -5.90 0.60 -31.44
C ILE A 234 -5.47 0.05 -32.80
N ILE A 235 -4.94 -1.18 -32.80
CA ILE A 235 -4.66 -1.94 -34.02
C ILE A 235 -5.91 -2.77 -34.36
N SER A 236 -6.50 -2.54 -35.55
CA SER A 236 -7.69 -3.26 -35.99
C SER A 236 -7.30 -4.47 -36.84
N CYS A 237 -7.61 -5.68 -36.37
CA CYS A 237 -7.31 -6.94 -37.07
C CYS A 237 -8.57 -7.68 -37.50
N ARG A 238 -8.61 -8.12 -38.76
CA ARG A 238 -9.67 -8.99 -39.31
C ARG A 238 -9.10 -10.34 -39.74
N ALA A 239 -9.76 -11.43 -39.39
CA ALA A 239 -9.36 -12.76 -39.82
C ALA A 239 -9.50 -12.91 -41.35
N ILE A 240 -8.49 -13.47 -42.00
CA ILE A 240 -8.53 -13.87 -43.41
C ILE A 240 -8.99 -15.32 -43.44
N VAL A 241 -10.15 -15.56 -44.04
CA VAL A 241 -10.78 -16.87 -44.20
C VAL A 241 -10.61 -17.33 -45.65
N SER A 242 -10.21 -18.58 -45.87
CA SER A 242 -10.16 -19.18 -47.22
C SER A 242 -11.57 -19.37 -47.79
N GLU A 243 -11.74 -19.34 -49.12
CA GLU A 243 -13.06 -19.50 -49.76
C GLU A 243 -13.82 -20.74 -49.27
N SER A 244 -13.13 -21.87 -49.11
CA SER A 244 -13.71 -23.12 -48.59
C SER A 244 -14.24 -23.03 -47.16
N GLY A 245 -13.70 -22.13 -46.33
CA GLY A 245 -14.05 -21.97 -44.91
C GLY A 245 -14.97 -20.78 -44.63
N GLN A 246 -15.35 -19.99 -45.65
CA GLN A 246 -16.20 -18.81 -45.47
C GLN A 246 -17.59 -19.19 -44.94
N ALA A 247 -18.20 -20.23 -45.48
CA ALA A 247 -19.53 -20.67 -45.07
C ALA A 247 -19.58 -21.08 -43.59
N GLU A 248 -18.61 -21.89 -43.15
CA GLU A 248 -18.48 -22.29 -41.75
C GLU A 248 -18.17 -21.10 -40.84
N TRP A 249 -17.29 -20.19 -41.28
CA TRP A 249 -16.98 -18.99 -40.52
C TRP A 249 -18.20 -18.07 -40.35
N HIS A 250 -18.99 -17.87 -41.41
CA HIS A 250 -20.24 -17.09 -41.36
C HIS A 250 -21.29 -17.77 -40.48
N ALA A 251 -21.45 -19.09 -40.57
CA ALA A 251 -22.35 -19.84 -39.71
C ALA A 251 -21.95 -19.68 -38.23
N ARG A 252 -20.66 -19.86 -37.92
CA ARG A 252 -20.13 -19.68 -36.56
C ARG A 252 -20.29 -18.24 -36.06
N LYS A 253 -19.99 -17.23 -36.88
CA LYS A 253 -20.15 -15.82 -36.51
C LYS A 253 -21.60 -15.43 -36.32
N THR A 254 -22.52 -16.02 -37.09
CA THR A 254 -23.96 -15.80 -36.92
C THR A 254 -24.44 -16.40 -35.61
N LEU A 255 -24.00 -17.60 -35.25
CA LEU A 255 -24.30 -18.22 -33.96
C LEU A 255 -23.72 -17.42 -32.78
N GLU A 256 -22.47 -16.96 -32.88
CA GLU A 256 -21.85 -16.09 -31.87
C GLU A 256 -22.61 -14.77 -31.71
N ALA A 257 -23.01 -14.13 -32.81
CA ALA A 257 -23.80 -12.89 -32.78
C ALA A 257 -25.19 -13.11 -32.19
N GLN A 258 -25.86 -14.22 -32.53
CA GLN A 258 -27.14 -14.60 -31.94
C GLN A 258 -26.98 -14.88 -30.44
N ALA A 259 -25.93 -15.60 -30.02
CA ALA A 259 -25.64 -15.85 -28.62
C ALA A 259 -25.35 -14.57 -27.82
N ALA A 260 -24.61 -13.62 -28.40
CA ALA A 260 -24.35 -12.31 -27.77
C ALA A 260 -25.63 -11.47 -27.64
N MET A 261 -26.51 -11.52 -28.64
CA MET A 261 -27.81 -10.85 -28.59
C MET A 261 -28.76 -11.52 -27.59
N VAL A 262 -28.70 -12.85 -27.42
CA VAL A 262 -29.45 -13.59 -26.39
C VAL A 262 -28.87 -13.32 -24.99
N GLY A 263 -27.56 -13.17 -24.84
CA GLY A 263 -26.91 -12.76 -23.59
C GLY A 263 -27.32 -11.35 -23.16
N ARG A 264 -27.33 -10.39 -24.09
CA ARG A 264 -27.88 -9.04 -23.87
C ARG A 264 -29.39 -9.05 -23.65
N ALA A 265 -30.14 -9.92 -24.32
CA ALA A 265 -31.56 -10.11 -24.06
C ALA A 265 -31.81 -10.74 -22.68
N LYS A 266 -30.94 -11.61 -22.17
CA LYS A 266 -30.98 -12.13 -20.78
C LYS A 266 -30.67 -11.06 -19.74
N GLU A 267 -29.76 -10.13 -20.03
CA GLU A 267 -29.52 -8.96 -19.16
C GLU A 267 -30.67 -7.94 -19.23
N ALA A 268 -31.26 -7.73 -20.41
CA ALA A 268 -32.39 -6.82 -20.62
C ALA A 268 -33.75 -7.42 -20.19
N ALA A 269 -33.88 -8.76 -20.14
CA ALA A 269 -35.11 -9.47 -19.78
C ALA A 269 -35.07 -10.05 -18.36
N LYS A 270 -34.58 -9.28 -17.38
CA LYS A 270 -35.03 -9.46 -15.99
C LYS A 270 -36.43 -8.85 -15.83
N SER A 271 -37.42 -9.40 -16.55
CA SER A 271 -38.82 -9.24 -16.16
C SER A 271 -39.09 -10.16 -14.97
N PRO A 272 -39.75 -9.67 -13.90
CA PRO A 272 -39.96 -10.48 -12.71
C PRO A 272 -40.76 -11.74 -12.99
N VAL A 273 -40.30 -12.86 -12.44
CA VAL A 273 -41.02 -14.14 -12.52
C VAL A 273 -42.25 -14.04 -11.61
N VAL A 274 -43.44 -14.27 -12.18
CA VAL A 274 -44.71 -14.26 -11.45
C VAL A 274 -45.20 -15.70 -11.28
N ILE A 275 -45.28 -16.17 -10.04
CA ILE A 275 -45.83 -17.50 -9.71
C ILE A 275 -47.02 -17.26 -8.77
N GLY A 276 -48.20 -17.73 -9.15
CA GLY A 276 -49.40 -17.63 -8.30
C GLY A 276 -49.80 -16.20 -7.92
N GLY A 277 -49.56 -15.21 -8.80
CA GLY A 277 -49.91 -13.80 -8.55
C GLY A 277 -48.88 -12.98 -7.77
N VAL A 278 -47.76 -13.58 -7.35
CA VAL A 278 -46.69 -12.88 -6.63
C VAL A 278 -45.45 -12.73 -7.52
N VAL A 279 -44.98 -11.49 -7.68
CA VAL A 279 -43.76 -11.10 -8.38
C VAL A 279 -42.55 -11.42 -7.49
N VAL A 280 -41.73 -12.39 -7.86
CA VAL A 280 -40.54 -12.78 -7.10
C VAL A 280 -39.30 -12.10 -7.68
N GLY A 281 -38.47 -11.48 -6.83
CA GLY A 281 -37.20 -10.85 -7.21
C GLY A 281 -37.28 -9.38 -7.64
N GLY A 282 -38.47 -8.75 -7.64
CA GLY A 282 -38.66 -7.35 -8.06
C GLY A 282 -38.43 -6.29 -6.98
N ARG A 283 -38.09 -6.65 -5.73
CA ARG A 283 -38.01 -5.73 -4.57
C ARG A 283 -39.27 -4.88 -4.34
N GLN A 284 -40.41 -5.25 -4.94
CA GLN A 284 -41.69 -4.60 -4.72
C GLN A 284 -42.23 -5.03 -3.35
N MET A 285 -42.15 -4.15 -2.36
CA MET A 285 -42.78 -4.35 -1.05
C MET A 285 -44.30 -4.46 -1.27
N LEU A 286 -44.89 -5.60 -0.89
CA LEU A 286 -46.33 -5.78 -0.87
C LEU A 286 -46.93 -4.87 0.20
N GLY A 287 -47.39 -3.69 -0.21
CA GLY A 287 -48.18 -2.79 0.61
C GLY A 287 -49.67 -3.12 0.47
N HIS A 288 -50.29 -3.43 1.61
CA HIS A 288 -51.72 -3.60 1.87
C HIS A 288 -52.35 -4.92 1.40
N GLY A 289 -52.76 -5.75 2.37
CA GLY A 289 -53.75 -6.80 2.13
C GLY A 289 -55.12 -6.19 1.83
N GLU A 290 -56.05 -7.00 1.30
CA GLU A 290 -57.41 -6.59 0.89
C GLU A 290 -58.23 -5.84 1.97
N ASP A 291 -57.80 -5.90 3.23
CA ASP A 291 -58.45 -5.26 4.38
C ASP A 291 -57.79 -3.92 4.80
N GLY A 292 -56.83 -3.40 4.02
CA GLY A 292 -56.17 -2.11 4.27
C GLY A 292 -55.24 -2.07 5.50
N LYS A 293 -55.02 -3.18 6.20
CA LYS A 293 -54.08 -3.27 7.32
C LYS A 293 -52.66 -3.55 6.84
N GLU A 294 -51.67 -2.99 7.55
CA GLU A 294 -50.25 -3.25 7.30
C GLU A 294 -49.94 -4.75 7.47
N ALA A 295 -49.08 -5.28 6.61
CA ALA A 295 -48.73 -6.70 6.63
C ALA A 295 -48.09 -7.08 7.99
N PRO A 296 -48.54 -8.15 8.67
CA PRO A 296 -47.94 -8.57 9.92
C PRO A 296 -46.47 -8.96 9.69
N LYS A 297 -45.55 -8.27 10.36
CA LYS A 297 -44.13 -8.65 10.41
C LYS A 297 -44.03 -10.01 11.10
N LEU A 298 -43.75 -11.05 10.33
CA LEU A 298 -43.40 -12.35 10.86
C LEU A 298 -41.98 -12.27 11.43
N SER A 299 -41.83 -12.60 12.71
CA SER A 299 -40.51 -12.84 13.30
C SER A 299 -39.91 -14.10 12.69
N PRO A 300 -38.61 -14.10 12.31
CA PRO A 300 -37.96 -15.29 11.77
C PRO A 300 -38.03 -16.46 12.76
N PRO A 301 -38.07 -17.72 12.28
CA PRO A 301 -37.89 -18.90 13.12
C PRO A 301 -36.58 -18.82 13.90
N ARG A 302 -36.53 -19.43 15.09
CA ARG A 302 -35.41 -19.33 16.06
C ARG A 302 -34.02 -19.69 15.50
N ASP A 303 -33.95 -20.32 14.33
CA ASP A 303 -32.69 -20.73 13.68
C ASP A 303 -32.26 -19.79 12.53
N PHE A 304 -32.98 -18.70 12.26
CA PHE A 304 -32.63 -17.76 11.19
C PHE A 304 -31.75 -16.61 11.73
N ARG A 305 -30.43 -16.83 11.77
CA ARG A 305 -29.44 -15.80 12.09
C ARG A 305 -29.30 -14.81 10.92
N SER A 306 -29.94 -13.64 11.07
CA SER A 306 -29.81 -12.48 10.18
C SER A 306 -28.54 -11.70 10.52
N GLY A 307 -27.45 -11.96 9.80
CA GLY A 307 -26.30 -11.05 9.74
C GLY A 307 -26.53 -9.98 8.68
N SER A 308 -26.94 -8.78 9.08
CA SER A 308 -26.91 -7.59 8.23
C SER A 308 -26.26 -6.46 9.01
N GLY A 309 -24.94 -6.38 8.88
CA GLY A 309 -24.08 -5.28 9.30
C GLY A 309 -22.82 -5.40 8.46
N GLY A 310 -22.60 -4.43 7.57
CA GLY A 310 -21.55 -4.49 6.55
C GLY A 310 -20.15 -4.69 7.14
N GLY A 311 -19.63 -5.90 7.01
CA GLY A 311 -18.23 -6.20 6.80
C GLY A 311 -18.16 -7.09 5.57
N LEU A 312 -17.08 -7.03 4.78
CA LEU A 312 -16.81 -8.14 3.88
C LEU A 312 -16.72 -9.39 4.76
N GLU A 313 -17.75 -10.23 4.76
CA GLU A 313 -17.64 -11.58 5.30
C GLU A 313 -16.60 -12.27 4.43
N LYS A 314 -15.39 -12.37 4.98
CA LYS A 314 -14.36 -13.28 4.49
C LYS A 314 -15.06 -14.62 4.29
N LEU A 315 -15.03 -15.17 3.08
CA LEU A 315 -15.58 -16.49 2.86
C LEU A 315 -14.68 -17.43 3.67
N VAL A 316 -15.22 -18.01 4.75
CA VAL A 316 -14.49 -18.94 5.60
C VAL A 316 -14.96 -20.35 5.26
N GLU A 317 -14.07 -21.15 4.69
CA GLU A 317 -14.35 -22.55 4.34
C GLU A 317 -13.55 -23.48 5.25
N ILE A 318 -14.20 -24.50 5.83
CA ILE A 318 -13.55 -25.45 6.75
C ILE A 318 -13.00 -26.61 5.95
N ILE A 319 -11.68 -26.80 5.97
CA ILE A 319 -10.98 -27.83 5.19
C ILE A 319 -10.81 -29.12 5.99
N ALA A 320 -10.45 -28.98 7.27
CA ALA A 320 -10.29 -30.11 8.18
C ALA A 320 -10.68 -29.69 9.59
N SER A 321 -11.25 -30.60 10.36
CA SER A 321 -11.50 -30.40 11.79
C SER A 321 -11.38 -31.72 12.53
N ALA A 322 -11.02 -31.64 13.81
CA ALA A 322 -11.12 -32.75 14.74
C ALA A 322 -11.85 -32.29 15.99
N ALA A 323 -12.78 -33.11 16.47
CA ALA A 323 -13.38 -32.91 17.78
C ALA A 323 -12.34 -33.19 18.87
N GLY A 324 -12.49 -32.56 20.04
CA GLY A 324 -11.69 -32.89 21.21
C GLY A 324 -11.83 -34.37 21.60
N LYS A 325 -10.88 -34.88 22.39
CA LYS A 325 -10.87 -36.28 22.82
C LYS A 325 -12.10 -36.66 23.65
N ASP A 326 -12.66 -35.68 24.36
CA ASP A 326 -13.87 -35.82 25.16
C ASP A 326 -15.14 -35.92 24.29
N GLU A 327 -15.07 -35.46 23.04
CA GLU A 327 -16.15 -35.50 22.04
C GLU A 327 -15.94 -36.58 20.96
N GLY A 328 -14.99 -37.49 21.16
CA GLY A 328 -14.81 -38.68 20.32
C GLY A 328 -13.66 -38.62 19.31
N GLY A 329 -12.91 -37.50 19.24
CA GLY A 329 -11.66 -37.41 18.47
C GLY A 329 -11.80 -37.63 16.96
N GLU A 330 -13.01 -37.55 16.41
CA GLU A 330 -13.29 -37.82 15.01
C GLU A 330 -12.71 -36.70 14.14
N VAL A 331 -11.87 -37.07 13.16
CA VAL A 331 -11.23 -36.13 12.24
C VAL A 331 -11.99 -36.13 10.91
N ASN A 332 -12.61 -35.00 10.59
CA ASN A 332 -13.26 -34.74 9.31
C ASN A 332 -12.33 -33.95 8.40
N MET A 333 -12.20 -34.37 7.15
CA MET A 333 -11.35 -33.73 6.15
C MET A 333 -12.05 -33.74 4.80
N MET A 334 -11.92 -32.65 4.04
CA MET A 334 -12.37 -32.58 2.66
C MET A 334 -11.70 -33.64 1.80
N THR A 335 -12.40 -34.12 0.76
CA THR A 335 -11.84 -35.10 -0.16
C THR A 335 -10.80 -34.45 -1.07
N GLU A 336 -9.93 -35.26 -1.68
CA GLU A 336 -8.87 -34.76 -2.58
C GLU A 336 -9.45 -33.97 -3.76
N GLU A 337 -10.62 -34.37 -4.26
CA GLU A 337 -11.32 -33.67 -5.33
C GLU A 337 -11.81 -32.27 -4.93
N GLN A 338 -12.23 -32.11 -3.66
CA GLN A 338 -12.67 -30.82 -3.11
C GLN A 338 -11.47 -29.88 -2.85
N LEU A 339 -10.35 -30.44 -2.40
CA LEU A 339 -9.09 -29.69 -2.23
C LEU A 339 -8.55 -29.18 -3.58
N GLN A 340 -8.69 -29.98 -4.63
CA GLN A 340 -8.28 -29.59 -5.99
C GLN A 340 -9.18 -28.49 -6.58
N GLU A 341 -10.48 -28.47 -6.27
CA GLU A 341 -11.39 -27.38 -6.66
C GLU A 341 -11.03 -26.05 -5.98
N LEU A 342 -10.37 -26.12 -4.81
CA LEU A 342 -9.89 -24.97 -4.05
C LEU A 342 -8.44 -24.56 -4.36
N ASP A 343 -7.77 -25.24 -5.29
CA ASP A 343 -6.36 -25.05 -5.70
C ASP A 343 -5.37 -25.25 -4.52
N ILE A 344 -5.66 -26.21 -3.65
CA ILE A 344 -4.84 -26.56 -2.48
C ILE A 344 -4.19 -27.93 -2.70
N SER A 345 -2.88 -28.06 -2.40
CA SER A 345 -2.23 -29.37 -2.46
C SER A 345 -2.56 -30.22 -1.22
N PRO A 346 -2.88 -31.51 -1.40
CA PRO A 346 -3.22 -32.40 -0.29
C PRO A 346 -2.03 -32.58 0.68
N GLU A 347 -0.79 -32.50 0.19
CA GLU A 347 0.42 -32.63 1.00
C GLU A 347 0.58 -31.48 2.03
N ILE A 348 0.19 -30.25 1.67
CA ILE A 348 0.26 -29.10 2.59
C ILE A 348 -0.77 -29.26 3.71
N ILE A 349 -1.99 -29.68 3.37
CA ILE A 349 -3.06 -29.88 4.35
C ILE A 349 -2.73 -31.02 5.32
N GLU A 350 -2.13 -32.11 4.85
CA GLU A 350 -1.66 -33.18 5.73
C GLU A 350 -0.56 -32.74 6.70
N ASN A 351 0.37 -31.90 6.24
CA ASN A 351 1.43 -31.38 7.09
C ASN A 351 0.89 -30.42 8.15
N MET A 352 0.05 -29.46 7.75
CA MET A 352 -0.59 -28.53 8.69
C MET A 352 -1.49 -29.22 9.70
N ARG A 353 -2.23 -30.26 9.28
CA ARG A 353 -3.00 -31.11 10.19
C ARG A 353 -2.13 -31.72 11.28
N LYS A 354 -0.98 -32.30 10.93
CA LYS A 354 -0.07 -32.93 11.90
C LYS A 354 0.46 -31.91 12.90
N GLU A 355 0.76 -30.71 12.45
CA GLU A 355 1.23 -29.62 13.31
C GLU A 355 0.14 -29.11 14.25
N ILE A 356 -1.06 -28.84 13.75
CA ILE A 356 -2.19 -28.40 14.57
C ILE A 356 -2.60 -29.48 15.56
N GLN A 357 -2.62 -30.75 15.15
CA GLN A 357 -2.91 -31.87 16.05
C GLN A 357 -1.88 -31.99 17.16
N LYS A 358 -0.60 -31.72 16.86
CA LYS A 358 0.48 -31.70 17.87
C LYS A 358 0.30 -30.53 18.86
N LEU A 359 -0.18 -29.39 18.40
CA LEU A 359 -0.44 -28.20 19.22
C LEU A 359 -1.72 -28.32 20.05
N ALA A 360 -2.78 -28.92 19.49
CA ALA A 360 -4.08 -29.09 20.15
C ALA A 360 -4.06 -30.17 21.24
N GLY A 361 -3.22 -31.20 21.08
CA GLY A 361 -3.12 -32.29 22.05
C GLY A 361 -4.44 -33.06 22.16
N ASP A 362 -5.11 -32.93 23.31
CA ASP A 362 -6.41 -33.55 23.56
C ASP A 362 -7.60 -32.63 23.20
N LYS A 363 -7.36 -31.36 22.82
CA LYS A 363 -8.39 -30.36 22.47
C LYS A 363 -8.84 -30.47 21.01
N GLY A 364 -10.06 -30.01 20.71
CA GLY A 364 -10.56 -29.94 19.34
C GLY A 364 -9.85 -28.85 18.54
N TRP A 365 -9.83 -29.00 17.21
CA TRP A 365 -9.18 -28.04 16.32
C TRP A 365 -9.85 -27.97 14.95
N GLN A 366 -9.65 -26.84 14.26
CA GLN A 366 -10.21 -26.55 12.94
C GLN A 366 -9.16 -25.88 12.05
N LEU A 367 -9.06 -26.31 10.80
CA LEU A 367 -8.27 -25.69 9.74
C LEU A 367 -9.21 -25.05 8.73
N LYS A 368 -9.14 -23.73 8.59
CA LYS A 368 -10.05 -22.93 7.75
C LYS A 368 -9.28 -22.16 6.67
N MET A 369 -9.88 -22.02 5.50
CA MET A 369 -9.44 -21.07 4.49
C MET A 369 -10.19 -19.76 4.64
N ILE A 370 -9.48 -18.66 4.53
CA ILE A 370 -10.03 -17.30 4.58
C ILE A 370 -9.69 -16.60 3.26
N ASP A 371 -10.70 -16.16 2.50
CA ASP A 371 -10.50 -15.27 1.34
C ASP A 371 -10.43 -13.81 1.79
N LEU A 372 -9.29 -13.15 1.57
CA LEU A 372 -9.04 -11.75 1.90
C LEU A 372 -9.30 -10.79 0.72
N GLY A 373 -9.78 -11.32 -0.41
CA GLY A 373 -10.03 -10.59 -1.64
C GLY A 373 -8.77 -10.40 -2.49
N GLY A 374 -8.95 -10.23 -3.80
CA GLY A 374 -7.85 -9.98 -4.73
C GLY A 374 -6.92 -11.17 -4.96
N ASN A 375 -7.45 -12.39 -4.94
CA ASN A 375 -6.75 -13.68 -5.04
C ASN A 375 -5.86 -14.07 -3.84
N ASN A 376 -5.94 -13.34 -2.72
CA ASN A 376 -5.20 -13.70 -1.50
C ASN A 376 -6.07 -14.61 -0.61
N ARG A 377 -5.71 -15.90 -0.54
CA ARG A 377 -6.33 -16.91 0.32
C ARG A 377 -5.32 -17.37 1.38
N GLU A 378 -5.73 -17.41 2.64
CA GLU A 378 -4.88 -17.84 3.75
C GLU A 378 -5.48 -19.05 4.48
N LEU A 379 -4.62 -19.95 4.97
CA LEU A 379 -4.99 -21.10 5.80
C LEU A 379 -4.75 -20.76 7.28
N VAL A 380 -5.78 -20.91 8.11
CA VAL A 380 -5.74 -20.58 9.54
C VAL A 380 -6.15 -21.79 10.37
N GLY A 381 -5.28 -22.19 11.30
CA GLY A 381 -5.56 -23.19 12.33
C GLY A 381 -6.13 -22.56 13.60
N ILE A 382 -7.19 -23.14 14.14
CA ILE A 382 -7.86 -22.74 15.38
C ILE A 382 -7.90 -23.95 16.30
N VAL A 383 -7.49 -23.79 17.55
CA VAL A 383 -7.58 -24.82 18.60
C VAL A 383 -8.62 -24.34 19.62
N GLU A 384 -9.49 -25.24 20.07
CA GLU A 384 -10.46 -24.96 21.12
C GLU A 384 -9.73 -24.63 22.43
N ASP A 385 -10.25 -23.68 23.20
CA ASP A 385 -9.71 -23.34 24.51
C ASP A 385 -10.82 -23.43 25.56
N ASP A 386 -10.54 -24.05 26.71
CA ASP A 386 -11.55 -24.38 27.74
C ASP A 386 -11.95 -23.19 28.63
N GLU A 387 -11.83 -21.97 28.12
CA GLU A 387 -12.26 -20.76 28.83
C GLU A 387 -13.27 -19.95 28.01
N GLU A 388 -14.51 -20.45 27.93
CA GLU A 388 -15.66 -19.60 27.62
C GLU A 388 -16.36 -19.15 28.91
N SER A 389 -16.20 -17.87 29.24
CA SER A 389 -17.37 -17.09 29.63
C SER A 389 -17.53 -15.93 28.66
N GLU A 390 -18.30 -16.17 27.59
CA GLU A 390 -18.89 -15.09 26.82
C GLU A 390 -19.84 -14.31 27.74
N ASN A 391 -19.78 -12.98 27.68
CA ASN A 391 -20.96 -12.17 27.40
C ASN A 391 -20.54 -10.73 27.14
N ASP A 392 -20.76 -10.30 25.90
CA ASP A 392 -21.27 -8.97 25.62
C ASP A 392 -22.52 -8.73 26.48
N ALA A 393 -22.44 -7.79 27.42
CA ALA A 393 -23.60 -7.18 28.04
C ALA A 393 -23.40 -5.65 28.04
N GLU A 394 -24.25 -4.99 27.25
CA GLU A 394 -24.40 -3.55 27.20
C GLU A 394 -24.55 -2.92 28.59
N ALA A 395 -23.94 -1.75 28.74
CA ALA A 395 -24.10 -0.89 29.90
C ALA A 395 -25.58 -0.53 30.15
N LYS A 396 -26.08 -0.75 31.38
CA LYS A 396 -26.80 0.27 32.19
C LYS A 396 -26.86 -0.11 33.67
N GLY A 397 -26.20 0.73 34.47
CA GLY A 397 -26.74 1.25 35.74
C GLY A 397 -26.64 0.37 36.99
N GLY A 398 -25.94 0.87 38.01
CA GLY A 398 -26.19 0.47 39.39
C GLY A 398 -24.97 0.40 40.31
N GLU A 399 -24.59 1.56 40.83
CA GLU A 399 -24.06 1.85 42.19
C GLU A 399 -23.44 0.76 43.10
N GLY A 400 -22.33 1.17 43.72
CA GLY A 400 -21.82 0.68 45.01
C GLY A 400 -20.75 -0.40 44.87
N GLY A 401 -19.53 -0.31 45.40
CA GLY A 401 -19.02 0.43 46.55
C GLY A 401 -18.22 -0.54 47.44
N LYS A 402 -16.93 -0.24 47.63
CA LYS A 402 -16.01 -0.71 48.70
C LYS A 402 -15.44 -2.15 48.68
N ALA A 403 -14.10 -2.17 48.50
CA ALA A 403 -13.05 -2.50 49.48
C ALA A 403 -12.84 -3.94 50.03
N GLY A 404 -11.55 -4.31 50.07
CA GLY A 404 -10.95 -5.36 50.93
C GLY A 404 -9.97 -6.25 50.15
N GLU A 405 -8.68 -5.93 50.08
CA GLU A 405 -7.58 -6.41 50.95
C GLU A 405 -7.42 -7.94 51.07
N GLY A 406 -6.20 -8.44 50.80
CA GLY A 406 -5.72 -9.77 51.24
C GLY A 406 -4.84 -10.50 50.22
N LYS A 407 -3.56 -10.13 50.05
CA LYS A 407 -2.36 -10.81 50.61
C LYS A 407 -2.03 -12.23 50.08
N ALA A 408 -0.93 -12.25 49.32
CA ALA A 408 0.30 -13.03 49.50
C ALA A 408 0.45 -14.50 49.04
N GLY A 409 1.56 -14.70 48.30
CA GLY A 409 2.34 -15.93 48.15
C GLY A 409 2.23 -16.53 46.74
N GLY A 410 3.25 -16.66 45.90
CA GLY A 410 4.69 -16.57 46.06
C GLY A 410 5.35 -17.81 45.44
N LYS A 411 6.26 -17.58 44.47
CA LYS A 411 7.20 -18.50 43.78
C LYS A 411 6.66 -19.37 42.64
N ASP A 412 7.43 -19.73 41.61
CA ASP A 412 8.68 -19.27 40.95
C ASP A 412 8.93 -20.27 39.80
N LYS A 413 9.50 -19.78 38.68
CA LYS A 413 10.07 -20.53 37.53
C LYS A 413 9.08 -21.26 36.61
N GLY A 414 9.23 -21.27 35.29
CA GLY A 414 10.31 -20.84 34.40
C GLY A 414 10.11 -21.57 33.07
N GLU A 415 9.96 -20.81 31.98
CA GLU A 415 10.78 -20.90 30.76
C GLU A 415 10.28 -21.81 29.63
N GLY A 416 10.15 -21.18 28.45
CA GLY A 416 10.22 -21.78 27.11
C GLY A 416 8.86 -22.11 26.49
N SER A 417 8.56 -21.84 25.23
CA SER A 417 9.26 -21.17 24.12
C SER A 417 8.28 -21.22 22.94
N GLU A 418 7.95 -20.10 22.29
CA GLU A 418 7.24 -20.12 21.01
C GLU A 418 8.21 -19.72 19.90
N GLU A 419 8.46 -20.66 18.98
CA GLU A 419 9.09 -20.39 17.70
C GLU A 419 8.06 -20.60 16.59
N GLN A 420 7.95 -19.59 15.72
CA GLN A 420 7.23 -19.64 14.45
C GLN A 420 8.26 -19.91 13.34
N PHE A 421 8.02 -20.92 12.52
CA PHE A 421 8.75 -21.11 11.27
C PHE A 421 7.86 -20.70 10.09
N PHE A 422 8.37 -19.73 9.32
CA PHE A 422 7.99 -19.51 7.94
C PHE A 422 8.67 -20.57 7.08
N GLN A 423 7.99 -21.02 6.02
CA GLN A 423 8.70 -21.60 4.89
C GLN A 423 8.36 -20.85 3.60
N GLU A 424 9.45 -20.35 3.03
CA GLU A 424 9.62 -19.64 1.78
C GLU A 424 9.71 -20.66 0.62
N GLU A 425 9.30 -20.19 -0.56
CA GLU A 425 9.57 -20.69 -1.92
C GLU A 425 8.75 -21.87 -2.47
N LEU A 426 7.91 -21.59 -3.48
CA LEU A 426 8.35 -21.48 -4.89
C LEU A 426 7.38 -20.65 -5.74
#